data_AF-A0A4S0I5U2-F1
#
_entry.id   AF-A0A4S0I5U2-F1
#
_cell.length_a   1.000
_cell.length_b   1.000
_cell.length_c   1.000
_cell.angle_alpha   90.00
_cell.angle_beta   90.00
_cell.angle_gamma   90.00
#
_symmetry.space_group_name_H-M   'P 1'
#
loop_
_entity.id
_entity.type
_entity.pdbx_description
1 polymer ?
#
loop_
_entity_poly.entity_id
_entity_poly.type
_entity_poly.pdbx_seq_one_letter_code
_entity_poly.pdbx_strand_id
1 'polypeptide(L)'
;LPVPHHFHVSPVGRAEAADVNSVLVRELKEGLASIAASHDFVVIDTPGANTVLSRVAHRMADTLISPMNDSFLDFDVLARVDPLSHEILGYSQYA
;
A
#
# COMPACT_ATOMS: atom_id res chain seq x y z
N LEU A 1 -21.17 -2.15 -18.93
CA LEU A 1 -20.35 -0.94 -18.68
C LEU A 1 -18.91 -1.24 -19.11
N PRO A 2 -18.16 -0.26 -19.63
CA PRO A 2 -16.74 -0.45 -19.93
C PRO A 2 -15.97 -0.75 -18.63
N VAL A 3 -15.00 -1.65 -18.72
CA VAL A 3 -14.13 -2.01 -17.59
C VAL A 3 -12.93 -1.05 -17.58
N PRO A 4 -12.49 -0.55 -16.41
CA PRO A 4 -11.28 0.27 -16.32
C PRO A 4 -10.06 -0.47 -16.85
N HIS A 5 -9.08 0.27 -17.36
CA HIS A 5 -7.79 -0.32 -17.73
C HIS A 5 -7.12 -0.90 -16.48
N HIS A 6 -6.86 -2.22 -16.48
CA HIS A 6 -6.37 -2.94 -15.32
C HIS A 6 -4.95 -3.46 -15.58
N PHE A 7 -4.06 -3.24 -14.62
CA PHE A 7 -2.68 -3.71 -14.64
C PHE A 7 -2.36 -4.41 -13.32
N HIS A 8 -1.58 -5.49 -13.39
CA HIS A 8 -1.19 -6.29 -12.23
C HIS A 8 0.28 -6.69 -12.35
N VAL A 9 1.04 -6.44 -11.28
CA VAL A 9 2.44 -6.87 -11.17
C VAL A 9 2.46 -8.34 -10.76
N SER A 10 3.03 -9.20 -11.60
CA SER A 10 2.99 -10.64 -11.36
C SER A 10 3.95 -11.10 -10.26
N PRO A 11 3.59 -12.12 -9.46
CA PRO A 11 4.52 -12.72 -8.52
C PRO A 11 5.75 -13.28 -9.26
N VAL A 12 6.95 -12.93 -8.80
CA VAL A 12 8.20 -13.47 -9.35
C VAL A 12 8.55 -14.76 -8.60
N GLY A 13 9.05 -15.78 -9.32
CA GLY A 13 9.47 -17.06 -8.74
C GLY A 13 10.65 -16.95 -7.77
N ARG A 14 11.01 -18.07 -7.10
CA ARG A 14 12.10 -18.13 -6.10
C ARG A 14 13.45 -17.69 -6.70
N ALA A 15 13.81 -16.43 -6.47
CA ALA A 15 15.16 -15.87 -6.57
C ALA A 15 15.50 -15.17 -5.24
N GLU A 16 16.70 -14.61 -5.09
CA GLU A 16 17.04 -13.83 -3.89
C GLU A 16 16.06 -12.66 -3.71
N ALA A 17 15.57 -12.47 -2.49
CA ALA A 17 14.48 -11.54 -2.22
C ALA A 17 14.81 -10.08 -2.60
N ALA A 18 16.08 -9.67 -2.54
CA ALA A 18 16.51 -8.33 -2.92
C ALA A 18 16.36 -8.08 -4.44
N ASP A 19 16.82 -9.04 -5.25
CA ASP A 19 16.74 -8.95 -6.71
C ASP A 19 15.29 -8.95 -7.17
N VAL A 20 14.46 -9.84 -6.59
CA VAL A 20 13.02 -9.91 -6.84
C VAL A 20 12.33 -8.57 -6.56
N ASN A 21 12.59 -7.98 -5.39
CA ASN A 21 11.99 -6.70 -5.01
C ASN A 21 12.36 -5.56 -5.96
N SER A 22 13.61 -5.51 -6.42
CA SER A 22 14.06 -4.48 -7.36
C SER A 22 13.32 -4.56 -8.70
N VAL A 23 13.09 -5.77 -9.20
CA VAL A 23 12.36 -6.03 -10.44
C VAL A 23 10.90 -5.64 -10.30
N LEU A 24 10.24 -6.10 -9.22
CA LEU A 24 8.85 -5.79 -8.93
C LEU A 24 8.60 -4.28 -8.80
N VAL A 25 9.50 -3.55 -8.15
CA VAL A 25 9.40 -2.10 -8.00
C VAL A 25 9.58 -1.38 -9.34
N ARG A 26 10.48 -1.86 -10.20
CA ARG A 26 10.65 -1.31 -11.55
C ARG A 26 9.39 -1.50 -12.38
N GLU A 27 8.85 -2.73 -12.39
CA GLU A 27 7.64 -3.09 -13.14
C GLU A 27 6.43 -2.24 -12.70
N LEU A 28 6.25 -2.06 -11.38
CA LEU A 28 5.20 -1.18 -10.85
C LEU A 28 5.34 0.26 -11.37
N LYS A 29 6.54 0.83 -11.31
CA LYS A 29 6.80 2.22 -11.72
C LYS A 29 6.57 2.44 -13.21
N GLU A 30 7.02 1.51 -14.04
CA GLU A 30 6.84 1.57 -15.49
C GLU A 30 5.35 1.47 -15.86
N GLY A 31 4.62 0.54 -15.23
CA GLY A 31 3.17 0.42 -15.39
C GLY A 31 2.43 1.70 -14.97
N LEU A 32 2.77 2.26 -13.81
CA LEU A 32 2.15 3.49 -13.32
C LEU A 32 2.41 4.68 -14.24
N ALA A 33 3.65 4.86 -14.72
CA ALA A 33 4.01 5.96 -15.60
C ALA A 33 3.26 5.91 -16.93
N SER A 34 3.06 4.71 -17.48
CA SER A 34 2.27 4.50 -18.70
C SER A 34 0.80 4.89 -18.51
N ILE A 35 0.19 4.48 -17.39
CA ILE A 35 -1.22 4.72 -17.10
C ILE A 35 -1.46 6.20 -16.75
N ALA A 36 -0.60 6.79 -15.92
CA ALA A 36 -0.72 8.17 -15.46
C ALA A 36 -0.65 9.20 -16.61
N ALA A 37 -0.01 8.86 -17.73
CA ALA A 37 0.04 9.73 -18.90
C ALA A 37 -1.29 9.84 -19.66
N SER A 38 -2.24 8.92 -19.43
CA SER A 38 -3.48 8.79 -20.21
C SER A 38 -4.76 8.79 -19.37
N HIS A 39 -4.65 8.92 -18.05
CA HIS A 39 -5.78 8.86 -17.12
C HIS A 39 -5.71 10.01 -16.12
N ASP A 40 -6.87 10.56 -15.76
CA ASP A 40 -6.96 11.64 -14.76
C ASP A 40 -6.71 11.13 -13.32
N PHE A 41 -7.04 9.86 -13.05
CA PHE A 41 -6.91 9.23 -11.74
C PHE A 41 -6.42 7.79 -11.88
N VAL A 42 -5.59 7.36 -10.92
CA VAL A 42 -5.11 5.98 -10.80
C VAL A 42 -5.45 5.48 -9.40
N VAL A 43 -6.12 4.32 -9.33
CA VAL A 43 -6.41 3.64 -8.07
C VAL A 43 -5.44 2.47 -7.92
N ILE A 44 -4.70 2.46 -6.82
CA ILE A 44 -3.76 1.40 -6.48
C ILE A 44 -4.34 0.63 -5.29
N ASP A 45 -4.82 -0.59 -5.55
CA ASP A 45 -5.23 -1.50 -4.49
C ASP A 45 -4.01 -2.26 -3.97
N THR A 46 -3.73 -2.13 -2.67
CA THR A 46 -2.62 -2.82 -2.01
C THR A 46 -3.16 -3.85 -1.03
N PRO A 47 -2.56 -5.06 -0.95
CA PRO A 47 -2.92 -5.99 0.11
C PRO A 47 -2.63 -5.37 1.49
N GLY A 48 -3.41 -5.74 2.51
CA GLY A 48 -3.27 -5.18 3.87
C GLY A 48 -1.95 -5.49 4.60
N ALA A 49 -1.04 -6.24 3.97
CA ALA A 49 0.27 -6.56 4.53
C ALA A 49 1.34 -5.53 4.11
N ASN A 50 2.25 -5.21 5.03
CA ASN A 50 3.42 -4.37 4.73
C ASN A 50 4.41 -5.11 3.82
N THR A 51 4.33 -4.80 2.52
CA THR A 51 5.21 -5.30 1.48
C THR A 51 6.05 -4.17 0.87
N VAL A 52 7.16 -4.51 0.20
CA VAL A 52 7.97 -3.53 -0.54
C VAL A 52 7.12 -2.77 -1.56
N LEU A 53 6.21 -3.44 -2.25
CA LEU A 53 5.29 -2.82 -3.20
C LEU A 53 4.31 -1.86 -2.52
N SER A 54 3.68 -2.25 -1.41
CA SER A 54 2.79 -1.36 -0.65
C SER A 54 3.50 -0.08 -0.20
N ARG A 55 4.74 -0.19 0.32
CA ARG A 55 5.54 0.97 0.71
C ARG A 55 5.89 1.89 -0.45
N VAL A 56 6.17 1.32 -1.63
CA VAL A 56 6.46 2.11 -2.83
C VAL A 56 5.20 2.80 -3.32
N ALA A 57 4.08 2.09 -3.39
CA ALA A 57 2.78 2.65 -3.76
C ALA A 57 2.37 3.81 -2.83
N HIS A 58 2.46 3.61 -1.50
CA HIS A 58 2.14 4.66 -0.52
C HIS A 58 3.03 5.89 -0.65
N ARG A 59 4.32 5.74 -0.99
CA ARG A 59 5.24 6.87 -1.21
C ARG A 59 4.95 7.63 -2.51
N MET A 60 4.36 6.96 -3.50
CA MET A 60 4.04 7.55 -4.80
C MET A 60 2.64 8.16 -4.85
N ALA A 61 1.75 7.78 -3.93
CA ALA A 61 0.36 8.22 -3.92
C ALA A 61 0.24 9.68 -3.46
N ASP A 62 -0.53 10.48 -4.19
CA ASP A 62 -0.92 11.83 -3.79
C ASP A 62 -1.93 11.82 -2.64
N THR A 63 -2.75 10.77 -2.58
CA THR A 63 -3.77 10.58 -1.55
C THR A 63 -3.77 9.13 -1.10
N LEU A 64 -3.62 8.92 0.21
CA LEU A 64 -3.70 7.61 0.82
C LEU A 64 -5.08 7.43 1.47
N ILE A 65 -5.79 6.38 1.05
CA ILE A 65 -7.07 5.99 1.64
C ILE A 65 -6.84 4.70 2.44
N SER A 66 -7.01 4.79 3.75
CA SER A 66 -7.01 3.64 4.66
C SER A 66 -8.45 3.42 5.15
N PRO A 67 -9.23 2.53 4.53
CA PRO A 67 -10.57 2.23 5.00
C PRO A 67 -10.49 1.55 6.37
N MET A 68 -10.78 2.30 7.43
CA MET A 68 -10.89 1.76 8.79
C MET A 68 -12.33 1.35 9.05
N ASN A 69 -12.54 0.22 9.72
CA ASN A 69 -13.87 -0.11 10.24
C ASN A 69 -14.17 0.75 11.47
N ASP A 70 -15.46 0.98 11.75
CA ASP A 70 -15.93 1.79 12.90
C ASP A 70 -15.96 0.94 14.19
N SER A 71 -14.85 0.25 14.49
CA SER A 71 -14.74 -0.66 15.63
C SER A 71 -13.58 -0.26 16.53
N PHE A 72 -13.76 -0.37 17.85
CA PHE A 72 -12.74 0.00 18.85
C PHE A 72 -11.39 -0.72 18.66
N LEU A 73 -11.35 -1.81 17.90
CA LEU A 73 -10.13 -2.56 17.57
C LEU A 73 -9.28 -1.87 16.48
N ASP A 74 -9.87 -0.97 15.69
CA ASP A 74 -9.16 -0.22 14.63
C ASP A 74 -8.38 0.99 15.17
N PHE A 75 -8.63 1.43 16.41
CA PHE A 75 -7.82 2.48 17.06
C PHE A 75 -6.41 2.02 17.42
N ASP A 76 -6.20 0.72 17.65
CA ASP A 76 -4.87 0.12 17.84
C ASP A 76 -4.01 0.15 16.56
N VAL A 77 -4.61 0.49 15.41
CA VAL A 77 -3.94 0.64 14.11
C VAL A 77 -3.42 2.07 13.90
N LEU A 78 -3.69 3.02 14.81
CA LEU A 78 -3.10 4.38 14.78
C LEU A 78 -2.01 4.55 15.84
N ALA A 79 -2.20 3.96 17.01
CA ALA A 79 -1.20 3.88 18.05
C ALA A 79 -1.51 2.69 18.95
N ARG A 80 -0.47 2.01 19.46
CA ARG A 80 -0.67 1.09 20.59
C ARG A 80 -1.04 1.94 21.81
N VAL A 81 -2.23 1.75 22.35
CA VAL A 81 -2.70 2.49 23.52
C VAL A 81 -2.69 1.55 24.74
N ASP A 82 -2.24 2.05 25.90
CA ASP A 82 -2.39 1.32 27.14
C ASP A 82 -3.88 1.24 27.53
N PRO A 83 -4.44 0.04 27.73
CA PRO A 83 -5.88 -0.13 27.95
C PRO A 83 -6.37 0.38 29.31
N LEU A 84 -5.48 0.72 30.24
CA LEU A 84 -5.81 1.22 31.59
C LEU A 84 -5.51 2.70 31.75
N SER A 85 -4.38 3.18 31.22
CA SER A 85 -3.96 4.60 31.33
C SER A 85 -4.35 5.45 30.13
N HIS A 86 -4.74 4.83 29.01
CA HIS A 86 -4.96 5.47 27.71
C HIS A 86 -3.73 6.23 27.17
N GLU A 87 -2.53 5.94 27.69
CA GLU A 87 -1.29 6.53 27.18
C GLU A 87 -0.87 5.87 25.86
N ILE A 88 -0.26 6.67 24.98
CA ILE A 88 0.28 6.21 23.70
C ILE A 88 1.59 5.46 23.96
N LEU A 89 1.58 4.14 23.80
CA LEU A 89 2.75 3.26 23.94
C LEU A 89 3.65 3.25 22.70
N GLY A 90 3.11 3.68 21.55
CA GLY A 90 3.87 3.83 20.31
C GLY A 90 2.96 4.09 19.11
N TYR A 91 3.47 4.83 18.12
CA TYR A 91 2.76 5.10 16.88
C TYR A 91 2.68 3.84 16.02
N SER A 92 1.54 3.66 15.35
CA SER A 92 1.36 2.59 14.39
C SER A 92 2.05 2.91 13.07
N GLN A 93 2.21 1.90 12.23
CA GLN A 93 2.83 1.96 10.91
C GLN A 93 2.09 2.88 9.91
N TYR A 94 0.89 3.36 10.27
CA TYR A 94 0.02 4.20 9.43
C TYR A 94 -0.15 5.64 9.96
N ALA A 95 0.52 5.99 11.07
CA ALA A 95 0.52 7.34 11.66
C ALA A 95 1.61 8.24 11.06
#